data_AF-A0A497G834-F1
#
_entry.id   AF-A0A497G834-F1
#
_cell.length_a   1.000
_cell.length_b   1.000
_cell.length_c   1.000
_cell.angle_alpha   90.00
_cell.angle_beta   90.00
_cell.angle_gamma   90.00
#
_symmetry.space_group_name_H-M   'P 1'
#
loop_
_entity.id
_entity.type
_entity.pdbx_description
1 polymer ?
#
loop_
_entity_poly.entity_id
_entity_poly.type
_entity_poly.pdbx_seq_one_letter_code
_entity_poly.pdbx_strand_id
1 'polypeptide(L)' 'MPSRLLIGIDVGGTFTDLTAYDPENGRLYRNKVLTLVDSPENSVINAITPI' A
#
# COMPACT_ATOMS: atom_id res chain seq x y z
N MET A 1 22.59 2.30 0.92
CA MET A 1 21.31 3.03 0.96
C MET A 1 20.21 1.98 0.87
N PRO A 2 19.17 2.01 1.70
CA PRO A 2 18.03 1.12 1.49
C PRO A 2 17.45 1.37 0.09
N SER A 3 17.01 0.33 -0.60
CA SER A 3 16.34 0.45 -1.89
C SER A 3 15.10 1.33 -1.73
N ARG A 4 14.92 2.29 -2.64
CA ARG A 4 13.84 3.27 -2.53
C ARG A 4 12.60 2.73 -3.22
N LEU A 5 11.64 2.23 -2.46
CA LEU A 5 10.30 1.92 -2.98
C LEU A 5 9.50 3.22 -3.17
N LEU A 6 8.83 3.35 -4.32
CA LEU A 6 7.83 4.38 -4.57
C LEU A 6 6.45 3.78 -4.29
N ILE A 7 5.74 4.32 -3.31
CA ILE A 7 4.47 3.76 -2.86
C ILE A 7 3.35 4.75 -3.18
N GLY A 8 2.30 4.26 -3.84
CA GLY A 8 1.02 4.94 -4.01
C GLY A 8 -0.07 4.18 -3.24
N ILE A 9 -0.92 4.93 -2.55
CA ILE A 9 -2.02 4.38 -1.76
C ILE A 9 -3.29 5.17 -2.09
N ASP A 10 -4.37 4.44 -2.39
CA ASP A 10 -5.71 4.98 -2.64
C ASP A 10 -6.67 4.45 -1.58
N VAL A 11 -7.21 5.34 -0.75
CA VAL A 11 -8.13 4.99 0.33
C VAL A 11 -9.56 5.21 -0.18
N GLY A 12 -10.23 4.13 -0.55
CA GLY A 12 -11.65 4.14 -0.92
C GLY A 12 -12.57 3.83 0.25
N GLY A 13 -13.89 3.75 0.01
CA GLY A 13 -14.88 3.42 1.05
C GLY A 13 -14.99 1.93 1.41
N THR A 14 -14.63 1.04 0.48
CA THR A 14 -14.69 -0.43 0.69
C THR A 14 -13.30 -1.04 0.81
N PHE A 15 -12.39 -0.60 -0.05
CA PHE A 15 -11.02 -1.12 -0.13
C PHE A 15 -10.02 0.02 -0.12
N THR A 16 -8.86 -0.27 0.46
CA THR A 16 -7.64 0.53 0.34
C THR A 16 -6.68 -0.23 -0.57
N ASP A 17 -6.29 0.41 -1.66
CA ASP A 17 -5.41 -0.14 -2.68
C ASP A 17 -3.98 0.37 -2.48
N LEU A 18 -3.00 -0.52 -2.54
CA LEU A 18 -1.59 -0.19 -2.54
C LEU A 18 -0.92 -0.65 -3.83
N THR A 19 -0.10 0.22 -4.39
CA THR A 19 0.89 -0.12 -5.42
C THR A 19 2.26 0.36 -4.96
N ALA A 20 3.26 -0.52 -5.00
CA ALA A 20 4.65 -0.14 -4.79
C ALA A 20 5.49 -0.48 -6.02
N TYR A 21 6.35 0.43 -6.43
CA TYR A 21 7.30 0.27 -7.53
C TYR A 21 8.73 0.31 -7.00
N ASP A 22 9.50 -0.72 -7.35
CA ASP A 22 10.93 -0.79 -7.15
C ASP A 22 11.65 -0.34 -8.44
N PRO A 23 12.23 0.88 -8.47
CA PRO A 23 12.92 1.40 -9.65
C PRO A 23 14.26 0.70 -9.92
N GLU A 24 14.84 0.00 -8.95
CA GLU A 24 16.15 -0.65 -9.12
C GLU A 24 16.06 -1.90 -9.99
N ASN A 25 14.97 -2.65 -9.88
CA ASN A 25 14.75 -3.89 -10.63
C ASN A 25 13.46 -3.87 -11.48
N GLY A 26 12.72 -2.76 -11.47
CA GLY A 26 11.49 -2.58 -12.24
C GLY A 26 10.29 -3.37 -11.72
N ARG A 27 10.32 -3.87 -10.47
CA ARG A 27 9.23 -4.68 -9.92
C ARG A 27 8.06 -3.83 -9.44
N LEU A 28 6.86 -4.39 -9.62
CA LEU A 28 5.62 -3.85 -9.08
C LEU A 28 5.04 -4.82 -8.04
N TYR A 29 4.68 -4.27 -6.89
CA TYR A 29 3.98 -4.95 -5.81
C TYR A 29 2.58 -4.33 -5.68
N ARG A 30 1.59 -5.16 -5.37
CA ARG A 30 0.21 -4.73 -5.21
C ARG A 30 -0.38 -5.40 -3.98
N ASN A 31 -1.14 -4.64 -3.21
CA ASN A 31 -1.93 -5.15 -2.10
C ASN A 31 -3.31 -4.48 -2.09
N LYS A 32 -4.30 -5.17 -1.55
CA LYS A 32 -5.67 -4.66 -1.36
C LYS A 32 -6.17 -5.16 -0.03
N VAL A 33 -6.61 -4.22 0.80
CA VAL A 33 -7.19 -4.51 2.12
C VAL A 33 -8.56 -3.87 2.26
N LEU A 34 -9.38 -4.35 3.19
CA LEU A 34 -10.63 -3.67 3.54
C LEU A 34 -10.33 -2.30 4.14
N THR A 35 -11.10 -1.28 3.75
CA THR A 35 -11.02 0.03 4.40
C THR A 35 -11.66 -0.04 5.77
N LEU A 36 -10.91 0.41 6.77
CA LEU A 36 -11.41 0.79 8.08
C LEU A 36 -11.85 2.25 8.00
N VAL A 37 -13.14 2.47 7.70
CA VAL A 37 -13.70 3.81 7.40
C VAL A 37 -13.50 4.78 8.56
N ASP A 38 -13.63 4.31 9.80
CA ASP A 38 -13.47 5.13 11.01
C ASP A 38 -12.00 5.37 11.37
N SER A 39 -11.06 4.66 10.73
CA SER A 39 -9.62 4.77 10.98
C SER A 39 -8.81 4.48 9.69
N PRO A 40 -8.88 5.36 8.68
CA PRO A 40 -8.26 5.15 7.38
C PRO A 40 -6.74 4.95 7.46
N GLU A 41 -6.07 5.56 8.43
CA GLU A 41 -4.65 5.37 8.72
C GLU A 41 -4.32 3.90 9.04
N ASN A 42 -5.19 3.18 9.73
CA ASN A 42 -4.98 1.76 10.01
C ASN A 42 -5.14 0.92 8.74
N SER A 43 -5.96 1.35 7.78
CA SER A 43 -6.06 0.72 6.46
C SER A 43 -4.75 0.87 5.68
N VAL A 44 -4.14 2.06 5.75
CA VAL A 44 -2.82 2.34 5.16
C VAL A 44 -1.74 1.44 5.77
N ILE A 45 -1.70 1.34 7.11
CA ILE A 45 -0.75 0.45 7.80
C ILE A 45 -0.97 -1.01 7.40
N ASN A 46 -2.22 -1.48 7.39
CA ASN A 46 -2.54 -2.85 6.97
C ASN A 46 -2.11 -3.13 5.52
N ALA A 47 -2.19 -2.14 4.63
CA ALA A 47 -1.78 -2.30 3.24
C ALA A 47 -0.26 -2.47 3.06
N ILE A 48 0.56 -1.85 3.92
CA ILE A 48 2.04 -1.93 3.87
C ILE A 48 2.65 -3.02 4.78
N THR A 49 1.83 -3.69 5.59
CA THR A 49 2.30 -4.73 6.50
C THR A 49 2.23 -6.11 5.83
N PRO A 50 3.26 -6.97 5.91
CA PRO A 50 3.20 -8.32 5.37
C PRO A 50 2.08 -9.13 6.04
N ILE A 51 1.30 -9.85 5.23
CA ILE A 51 0.41 -10.93 5.67
C ILE A 51 1.08 -12.26 5.36
#